data_AF-A0A1A8QQ32-F1
#
_entry.id   AF-A0A1A8QQ32-F1
#
_cell.length_a   1.000
_cell.length_b   1.000
_cell.length_c   1.000
_cell.angle_alpha   90.00
_cell.angle_beta   90.00
_cell.angle_gamma   90.00
#
_symmetry.space_group_name_H-M   'P 1'
#
loop_
_entity.id
_entity.type
_entity.pdbx_description
1 polymer ?
#
loop_
_entity_poly.entity_id
_entity_poly.type
_entity_poly.pdbx_seq_one_letter_code
_entity_poly.pdbx_strand_id
1 'polypeptide(L)'
;GKNSDHIPFRMSTLTKVLRDSFIGEKSKTCMIAMVSPGMASCEYTMNTLRYADRVKELNGNSKATEPSKGKEELSSSSEDENVDH
;
A
#
# COMPACT_ATOMS: atom_id res chain seq x y z
N GLY A 1 15.21 -9.41 28.14
CA GLY A 1 14.69 -8.86 26.88
C GLY A 1 13.42 -9.60 26.54
N LYS A 2 12.27 -8.93 26.52
CA LYS A 2 11.00 -9.54 26.13
C LYS A 2 10.39 -8.64 25.07
N ASN A 3 10.22 -9.24 23.90
CA ASN A 3 9.46 -8.73 22.77
C ASN A 3 8.13 -8.21 23.31
N SER A 4 7.97 -6.89 23.38
CA SER A 4 6.65 -6.31 23.56
C SER A 4 5.94 -6.50 22.23
N ASP A 5 5.09 -7.52 22.14
CA ASP A 5 4.21 -7.69 20.98
C ASP A 5 3.49 -6.36 20.73
N HIS A 6 3.80 -5.72 19.60
CA HIS A 6 3.15 -4.49 19.20
C HIS A 6 1.66 -4.79 19.04
N ILE A 7 0.83 -4.34 19.98
CA ILE A 7 -0.61 -4.51 19.90
C ILE A 7 -1.13 -3.52 18.85
N PRO A 8 -1.57 -3.97 17.67
CA PRO A 8 -2.01 -3.07 16.62
C PRO A 8 -3.21 -2.24 17.10
N PHE A 9 -3.31 -1.00 16.59
CA PHE A 9 -4.41 -0.07 16.88
C PHE A 9 -4.49 0.46 18.33
N ARG A 10 -3.42 0.38 19.14
CA ARG A 10 -3.38 1.05 20.47
C ARG A 10 -2.61 2.36 20.50
N MET A 11 -1.80 2.64 19.48
CA MET A 11 -0.87 3.78 19.47
C MET A 11 -1.55 5.14 19.31
N SER A 12 -2.65 5.22 18.54
CA SER A 12 -3.36 6.50 18.31
C SER A 12 -4.86 6.34 18.42
N THR A 13 -5.56 7.41 18.82
CA THR A 13 -7.03 7.43 18.85
C THR A 13 -7.62 7.15 17.47
N LEU A 14 -7.00 7.69 16.40
CA LEU A 14 -7.40 7.42 15.02
C LEU A 14 -7.37 5.91 14.71
N THR A 15 -6.26 5.24 15.02
CA THR A 15 -6.13 3.79 14.73
C THR A 15 -7.04 2.94 15.61
N LYS A 16 -7.33 3.37 16.86
CA LYS A 16 -8.33 2.72 17.71
C LYS A 16 -9.73 2.72 17.08
N VAL A 17 -10.15 3.86 16.55
CA VAL A 17 -11.46 4.04 15.92
C VAL A 17 -11.55 3.25 14.60
N LEU A 18 -10.48 3.23 13.82
CA LEU A 18 -10.42 2.50 12.54
C LEU A 18 -10.17 1.00 12.68
N ARG A 19 -10.05 0.46 13.90
CA ARG A 19 -9.76 -0.98 14.11
C ARG A 19 -10.74 -1.87 13.35
N ASP A 20 -12.04 -1.63 13.50
CA ASP A 20 -13.07 -2.43 12.84
C ASP A 20 -13.02 -2.30 11.31
N SER A 21 -12.58 -1.15 10.80
CA SER A 21 -12.36 -0.94 9.36
C SER A 21 -11.26 -1.84 8.79
N PHE A 22 -10.21 -2.13 9.56
CA PHE A 22 -9.07 -2.93 9.08
C PHE A 22 -9.19 -4.43 9.36
N ILE A 23 -9.84 -4.84 10.46
CA ILE A 23 -9.90 -6.26 10.85
C ILE A 23 -11.32 -6.81 11.07
N GLY A 24 -12.36 -5.99 10.92
CA GLY A 24 -13.75 -6.38 11.14
C GLY A 24 -14.34 -7.12 9.93
N GLU A 25 -14.94 -8.29 10.16
CA GLU A 25 -15.54 -9.13 9.11
C GLU A 25 -16.72 -8.46 8.37
N LYS A 26 -17.37 -7.49 9.01
CA LYS A 26 -18.54 -6.78 8.47
C LYS A 26 -18.21 -5.41 7.88
N SER A 27 -16.92 -5.08 7.74
CA SER A 27 -16.49 -3.80 7.22
C SER A 27 -15.98 -3.90 5.79
N LYS A 28 -16.47 -3.02 4.93
CA LYS A 28 -15.94 -2.83 3.56
C LYS A 28 -15.18 -1.53 3.55
N THR A 29 -13.86 -1.64 3.38
CA THR A 29 -12.95 -0.50 3.47
C THR A 29 -12.31 -0.25 2.11
N CYS A 30 -12.30 1.01 1.68
CA CYS A 30 -11.59 1.48 0.50
C CYS A 30 -10.57 2.54 0.93
N MET A 31 -9.33 2.40 0.46
CA MET A 31 -8.29 3.39 0.67
C MET A 31 -8.07 4.19 -0.62
N ILE A 32 -8.14 5.52 -0.53
CA ILE A 32 -7.80 6.42 -1.64
C ILE A 32 -6.38 6.93 -1.38
N ALA A 33 -5.43 6.43 -2.17
CA ALA A 33 -4.05 6.89 -2.14
C ALA A 33 -3.88 8.16 -2.99
N MET A 34 -3.55 9.28 -2.36
CA MET A 34 -3.27 10.53 -3.06
C MET A 34 -1.76 10.68 -3.25
N VAL A 35 -1.34 10.90 -4.48
CA VAL A 35 0.07 11.05 -4.85
C VAL A 35 0.25 12.25 -5.77
N SER A 36 1.44 12.85 -5.73
CA SER A 36 1.83 13.94 -6.61
C SER A 36 2.60 13.39 -7.81
N PRO A 37 2.40 13.91 -9.03
CA PRO A 37 3.12 13.44 -10.22
C PRO A 37 4.58 13.94 -10.30
N GLY A 38 5.00 14.85 -9.40
CA GLY A 38 6.33 15.46 -9.46
C GLY A 38 7.46 14.53 -9.00
N MET A 39 8.61 14.56 -9.69
CA MET A 39 9.81 13.76 -9.35
C MET A 39 10.30 13.99 -7.91
N ALA A 40 10.19 15.23 -7.42
CA ALA A 40 10.56 15.58 -6.04
C ALA A 40 9.71 14.83 -4.98
N SER A 41 8.55 14.29 -5.37
CA SER A 41 7.66 13.51 -4.52
C SER A 41 7.79 12.00 -4.71
N CYS A 42 8.77 11.52 -5.49
CA CYS A 42 8.91 10.10 -5.84
C CYS A 42 9.04 9.21 -4.60
N GLU A 43 9.90 9.57 -3.64
CA GLU A 43 10.07 8.81 -2.40
C GLU A 43 8.77 8.68 -1.59
N TYR A 44 8.06 9.80 -1.39
CA TYR A 44 6.80 9.81 -0.66
C TYR A 44 5.70 9.05 -1.40
N THR A 45 5.65 9.16 -2.72
CA THR A 45 4.75 8.42 -3.59
C THR A 45 4.97 6.91 -3.42
N MET A 46 6.23 6.46 -3.45
CA MET A 46 6.57 5.06 -3.23
C MET A 46 6.16 4.56 -1.85
N ASN A 47 6.34 5.38 -0.81
CA ASN A 47 5.89 5.03 0.53
C ASN A 47 4.36 4.89 0.61
N THR A 48 3.62 5.80 -0.02
CA THR A 48 2.15 5.74 -0.11
C THR A 48 1.68 4.49 -0.86
N LEU A 49 2.27 4.20 -2.02
CA LEU A 49 1.90 3.03 -2.84
C LEU A 49 2.19 1.71 -2.11
N ARG A 50 3.34 1.60 -1.46
CA ARG A 50 3.68 0.43 -0.62
C ARG A 50 2.68 0.22 0.52
N TYR A 51 2.18 1.30 1.10
CA TYR A 51 1.16 1.20 2.15
C TYR A 51 -0.19 0.74 1.56
N ALA A 52 -0.62 1.33 0.45
CA ALA A 52 -1.86 0.95 -0.23
C ALA A 52 -1.85 -0.54 -0.65
N ASP A 53 -0.71 -1.04 -1.13
CA ASP A 53 -0.54 -2.44 -1.50
C ASP A 53 -0.74 -3.39 -0.31
N ARG A 54 -0.16 -3.09 0.85
CA ARG A 54 -0.40 -3.87 2.07
C ARG A 54 -1.84 -3.81 2.56
N VAL A 55 -2.49 -2.64 2.42
CA VAL A 55 -3.90 -2.46 2.83
C VAL A 55 -4.85 -3.25 1.93
N LYS A 56 -4.53 -3.39 0.65
CA LYS A 56 -5.30 -4.22 -0.29
C LYS A 56 -5.39 -5.68 0.17
N GLU A 57 -4.32 -6.21 0.77
CA GLU A 57 -4.25 -7.60 1.23
C GLU A 57 -4.89 -7.84 2.60
N LEU A 58 -5.06 -6.80 3.42
CA LEU A 58 -5.61 -6.87 4.79
C LEU A 58 -7.03 -7.44 4.86
N ASN A 59 -7.84 -7.25 3.81
CA ASN A 59 -9.21 -7.77 3.72
C ASN A 59 -9.29 -9.19 3.14
N GLY A 60 -8.17 -9.75 2.66
CA GLY A 60 -8.10 -11.05 1.95
C GLY A 60 -8.31 -12.29 2.83
N ASN A 61 -8.25 -12.16 4.16
CA ASN A 61 -8.61 -13.25 5.07
C ASN A 61 -10.11 -13.57 5.09
N SER A 62 -10.94 -12.68 4.54
CA SER A 62 -12.38 -12.91 4.30
C SER A 62 -12.55 -13.52 2.91
N LYS A 63 -12.25 -14.82 2.74
CA LYS A 63 -12.45 -15.64 1.51
C LYS A 63 -12.43 -14.83 0.20
N ALA A 64 -11.23 -14.72 -0.37
CA ALA A 64 -10.99 -14.21 -1.72
C ALA A 64 -12.07 -14.67 -2.72
N THR A 65 -12.79 -13.71 -3.30
CA THR A 65 -13.37 -13.87 -4.63
C THR A 65 -12.36 -13.24 -5.58
N GLU A 66 -11.56 -14.08 -6.24
CA GLU A 66 -10.57 -13.70 -7.24
C GLU A 66 -11.18 -12.76 -8.30
N PRO A 67 -10.42 -11.74 -8.76
CA PRO A 67 -10.01 -11.83 -10.16
C PRO A 67 -8.53 -11.50 -10.40
N SER A 68 -7.88 -12.45 -11.08
CA SER A 68 -6.79 -12.33 -12.08
C SER A 68 -5.53 -11.50 -11.76
N LYS A 69 -4.42 -12.22 -11.59
CA LYS A 69 -3.04 -11.75 -11.75
C LYS A 69 -2.83 -11.00 -13.08
N GLY A 70 -2.55 -9.70 -13.01
CA GLY A 70 -1.75 -8.99 -14.01
C GLY A 70 -0.32 -8.87 -13.50
N LYS A 71 0.59 -9.72 -14.00
CA LYS A 71 2.03 -9.50 -13.90
C LYS A 71 2.41 -8.57 -15.04
N GLU A 72 2.64 -7.29 -14.76
CA GLU A 72 3.38 -6.42 -15.67
C GLU A 72 4.79 -6.27 -15.09
N GLU A 73 5.73 -7.00 -15.67
CA GLU A 73 7.15 -6.71 -15.52
C GLU A 73 7.43 -5.41 -16.28
N LEU A 74 7.66 -4.31 -15.56
CA LEU A 74 8.25 -3.13 -16.16
C LEU A 74 9.75 -3.39 -16.36
N SER A 75 10.10 -3.76 -17.59
CA SER A 75 11.47 -3.69 -18.09
C SER A 75 11.98 -2.26 -17.97
N SER A 76 13.05 -2.07 -17.20
CA SER A 76 13.86 -0.85 -17.23
C SER A 76 14.48 -0.71 -18.62
N SER A 77 13.94 0.17 -19.46
CA SER A 77 14.65 0.65 -20.65
C SER A 77 15.23 2.02 -20.31
N SER A 78 16.55 2.03 -20.08
CA SER A 78 17.35 3.24 -20.13
C SER A 78 17.58 3.55 -21.61
N GLU A 79 17.03 4.67 -22.09
CA GLU A 79 17.40 5.21 -23.40
C GLU A 79 18.56 6.20 -23.18
N ASP A 80 19.76 5.79 -23.58
CA ASP A 80 20.91 6.66 -23.77
C ASP A 80 20.63 7.58 -24.98
N GLU A 81 20.51 8.88 -24.75
CA GLU A 81 20.48 9.88 -25.81
C GLU A 81 21.89 10.03 -26.40
N ASN A 82 22.13 9.40 -27.55
CA ASN A 82 23.29 9.70 -28.40
C ASN A 82 22.96 10.94 -29.25
N VAL A 83 23.57 12.08 -28.92
CA VAL A 83 23.56 13.28 -29.75
C VAL A 83 24.81 13.27 -30.63
N ASP A 84 24.66 12.82 -31.88
CA ASP A 84 25.66 13.03 -32.94
C ASP A 84 25.53 14.46 -33.52
N HIS A 85 26.71 15.00 -33.90
CA HIS A 85 27.06 16.38 -34.28
C HIS A 85 26.00 17.30 -34.93
#